data_AF-A0A702DJI7-F1
#
_entry.id   AF-A0A702DJI7-F1
#
_cell.length_a   1.000
_cell.length_b   1.000
_cell.length_c   1.000
_cell.angle_alpha   90.00
_cell.angle_beta   90.00
_cell.angle_gamma   90.00
#
_symmetry.space_group_name_H-M   'P 1'
#
loop_
_entity.id
_entity.type
_entity.pdbx_description
1 polymer ?
#
loop_
_entity_poly.entity_id
_entity_poly.type
_entity_poly.pdbx_seq_one_letter_code
_entity_poly.pdbx_strand_id
1 'polypeptide(L)'
;MNNLIKQNSDKMSIHEQKIVTLIESNGINIRNLICVMDESLVCGFVNTLQYYFCSKSHLYVKTIIKSIRDFISIVSPNYIDDKIIIQYQNIKLSKAPASIRALRPFLIKWFELGYSGIYESAVELLKHLDLKIKKSGQSVLQDDPTEGPLTKEEHTSLIKAMNHAYRKGELSLPHYAISLLISLTGRRPQQLVFLKYKDILQRDLGDGEIEYVISVPRVKQRSKQLQYRELAIISEVASIVQLQANQSVKLVEQALGKTLDDYSKGEVPIFLNEEKLSELSITDSIHLEFNKLHAKPTISNVALKSIVNNGNVISNRTGAILNITPRRLRYT
;
A
#
# COMPACT_ATOMS: atom_id res chain seq x y z
N MET A 1 11.04 -4.55 -32.58
CA MET A 1 10.74 -3.31 -31.82
C MET A 1 10.23 -2.16 -32.68
N ASN A 2 10.72 -1.96 -33.92
CA ASN A 2 10.35 -0.79 -34.74
C ASN A 2 8.88 -0.74 -35.22
N ASN A 3 8.20 -1.88 -35.42
CA ASN A 3 6.79 -1.88 -35.87
C ASN A 3 5.78 -1.44 -34.80
N LEU A 4 6.06 -1.71 -33.51
CA LEU A 4 5.20 -1.27 -32.39
C LEU A 4 5.35 0.22 -32.12
N ILE A 5 6.54 0.80 -32.34
CA ILE A 5 6.77 2.25 -32.16
C ILE A 5 6.06 3.03 -33.27
N LYS A 6 6.07 2.52 -34.51
CA LYS A 6 5.38 3.13 -35.67
C LYS A 6 3.86 3.16 -35.52
N GLN A 7 3.23 2.05 -35.09
CA GLN A 7 1.78 2.03 -34.84
C GLN A 7 1.33 2.95 -33.69
N ASN A 8 2.22 3.27 -32.75
CA ASN A 8 1.91 4.14 -31.63
C ASN A 8 1.94 5.63 -31.99
N SER A 9 2.76 6.06 -32.97
CA SER A 9 2.85 7.49 -33.31
C SER A 9 1.60 8.02 -33.99
N ASP A 10 0.89 7.16 -34.73
CA ASP A 10 -0.13 7.61 -35.67
C ASP A 10 -1.43 8.05 -34.99
N LYS A 11 -1.72 7.53 -33.78
CA LYS A 11 -2.92 7.89 -32.99
C LYS A 11 -2.70 9.05 -32.02
N MET A 12 -1.49 9.59 -31.93
CA MET A 12 -1.12 10.57 -30.89
C MET A 12 -0.52 11.83 -31.49
N SER A 13 -1.04 12.98 -31.05
CA SER A 13 -0.39 14.27 -31.31
C SER A 13 0.98 14.35 -30.64
N ILE A 14 1.85 15.26 -31.11
CA ILE A 14 3.15 15.54 -30.47
C ILE A 14 2.98 15.89 -28.98
N HIS A 15 1.89 16.55 -28.63
CA HIS A 15 1.57 16.89 -27.25
C HIS A 15 1.30 15.64 -26.40
N GLU A 16 0.44 14.74 -26.87
CA GLU A 16 0.15 13.47 -26.18
C GLU A 16 1.39 12.58 -26.06
N GLN A 17 2.23 12.53 -27.09
CA GLN A 17 3.48 11.76 -27.03
C GLN A 17 4.41 12.24 -25.91
N LYS A 18 4.48 13.55 -25.65
CA LYS A 18 5.24 14.12 -24.53
C LYS A 18 4.65 13.69 -23.18
N ILE A 19 3.32 13.74 -23.04
CA ILE A 19 2.63 13.30 -21.82
C ILE A 19 2.89 11.81 -21.56
N VAL A 20 2.70 10.97 -22.57
CA VAL A 20 2.92 9.52 -22.46
C VAL A 20 4.36 9.22 -22.05
N THR A 21 5.34 9.87 -22.67
CA THR A 21 6.76 9.70 -22.34
C THR A 21 7.06 10.10 -20.89
N LEU A 22 6.46 11.19 -20.40
CA LEU A 22 6.58 11.61 -18.99
C LEU A 22 5.98 10.59 -18.01
N ILE A 23 4.82 10.03 -18.33
CA ILE A 23 4.16 9.02 -17.49
C ILE A 23 4.98 7.71 -17.49
N GLU A 24 5.50 7.32 -18.64
CA GLU A 24 6.28 6.09 -18.81
C GLU A 24 7.66 6.15 -18.16
N SER A 25 8.33 7.32 -18.17
CA SER A 25 9.59 7.51 -17.45
C SER A 25 9.44 7.33 -15.93
N ASN A 26 8.21 7.38 -15.42
CA ASN A 26 7.87 7.11 -14.03
C ASN A 26 7.38 5.67 -13.79
N GLY A 27 7.61 4.75 -14.74
CA GLY A 27 7.33 3.31 -14.58
C GLY A 27 5.86 2.92 -14.77
N ILE A 28 5.08 3.73 -15.49
CA ILE A 28 3.69 3.45 -15.84
C ILE A 28 3.57 3.29 -17.36
N ASN A 29 3.61 2.05 -17.85
CA ASN A 29 3.46 1.76 -19.28
C ASN A 29 2.00 1.81 -19.75
N ILE A 30 1.71 2.68 -20.72
CA ILE A 30 0.35 2.89 -21.27
C ILE A 30 0.27 2.75 -22.79
N ARG A 31 1.40 2.70 -23.52
CA ARG A 31 1.40 2.51 -24.97
C ARG A 31 0.63 1.28 -25.44
N ASN A 32 0.78 0.14 -24.76
CA ASN A 32 0.03 -1.07 -25.11
C ASN A 32 -1.49 -0.89 -25.01
N LEU A 33 -1.95 -0.04 -24.08
CA LEU A 33 -3.37 0.30 -23.97
C LEU A 33 -3.79 1.26 -25.09
N ILE A 34 -2.96 2.26 -25.41
CA ILE A 34 -3.21 3.21 -26.49
C ILE A 34 -3.30 2.49 -27.85
N CYS A 35 -2.43 1.50 -28.10
CA CYS A 35 -2.48 0.68 -29.33
C CYS A 35 -3.87 0.09 -29.59
N VAL A 36 -4.50 -0.48 -28.55
CA VAL A 36 -5.78 -1.19 -28.65
C VAL A 36 -7.00 -0.27 -28.46
N MET A 37 -6.78 0.99 -28.08
CA MET A 37 -7.82 1.99 -27.92
C MET A 37 -8.18 2.60 -29.28
N ASP A 38 -9.45 2.93 -29.49
CA ASP A 38 -9.88 3.71 -30.65
C ASP A 38 -9.24 5.10 -30.64
N GLU A 39 -8.85 5.61 -31.82
CA GLU A 39 -8.12 6.87 -31.96
C GLU A 39 -8.89 8.06 -31.37
N SER A 40 -10.22 8.07 -31.52
CA SER A 40 -11.10 9.13 -31.00
C SER A 40 -11.05 9.30 -29.47
N LEU A 41 -10.59 8.28 -28.75
CA LEU A 41 -10.50 8.24 -27.29
C LEU A 41 -9.10 8.60 -26.77
N VAL A 42 -8.07 8.54 -27.61
CA VAL A 42 -6.67 8.64 -27.17
C VAL A 42 -6.37 10.00 -26.54
N CYS A 43 -6.72 11.09 -27.22
CA CYS A 43 -6.48 12.45 -26.72
C CYS A 43 -7.11 12.66 -25.34
N GLY A 44 -8.39 12.33 -25.20
CA GLY A 44 -9.08 12.51 -23.93
C GLY A 44 -8.57 11.61 -22.81
N PHE A 45 -8.20 10.36 -23.13
CA PHE A 45 -7.60 9.44 -22.16
C PHE A 45 -6.26 9.98 -21.64
N VAL A 46 -5.35 10.36 -22.53
CA VAL A 46 -3.99 10.80 -22.19
C VAL A 46 -4.02 12.08 -21.35
N ASN A 47 -4.80 13.08 -21.76
CA ASN A 47 -4.88 14.35 -21.04
C ASN A 47 -5.57 14.19 -19.68
N THR A 48 -6.65 13.40 -19.60
CA THR A 48 -7.28 13.11 -18.30
C THR A 48 -6.34 12.34 -17.37
N LEU A 49 -5.57 11.38 -17.91
CA LEU A 49 -4.61 10.63 -17.12
C LEU A 49 -3.48 11.53 -16.58
N GLN A 50 -3.03 12.52 -17.36
CA GLN A 50 -2.08 13.53 -16.92
C GLN A 50 -2.58 14.28 -15.67
N TYR A 51 -3.84 14.71 -15.66
CA TYR A 51 -4.45 15.35 -14.49
C TYR A 51 -4.33 14.48 -13.23
N TYR A 52 -4.62 13.18 -13.35
CA TYR A 52 -4.49 12.25 -12.23
C TYR A 52 -3.05 11.95 -11.86
N PHE A 53 -2.14 11.88 -12.84
CA PHE A 53 -0.72 11.69 -12.62
C PHE A 53 -0.11 12.83 -11.81
N CYS A 54 -0.49 14.08 -12.10
CA CYS A 54 0.00 15.26 -11.39
C CYS A 54 -0.65 15.46 -10.01
N SER A 55 -1.87 14.97 -9.80
CA SER A 55 -2.68 15.30 -8.61
C SER A 55 -2.91 14.16 -7.62
N LYS A 56 -2.65 12.90 -8.00
CA LYS A 56 -2.91 11.71 -7.17
C LYS A 56 -1.69 10.81 -7.03
N SER A 57 -1.77 9.85 -6.11
CA SER A 57 -0.70 8.89 -5.88
C SER A 57 -0.51 7.94 -7.06
N HIS A 58 0.74 7.52 -7.27
CA HIS A 58 1.12 6.55 -8.30
C HIS A 58 0.26 5.27 -8.28
N LEU A 59 -0.09 4.76 -7.09
CA LEU A 59 -0.94 3.58 -6.95
C LEU A 59 -2.37 3.82 -7.44
N TYR A 60 -2.91 5.03 -7.22
CA TYR A 60 -4.24 5.39 -7.69
C TYR A 60 -4.28 5.48 -9.23
N VAL A 61 -3.25 6.08 -9.84
CA VAL A 61 -3.09 6.13 -11.30
C VAL A 61 -3.02 4.72 -11.90
N LYS A 62 -2.25 3.81 -11.31
CA LYS A 62 -2.21 2.39 -11.72
C LYS A 62 -3.58 1.71 -11.63
N THR A 63 -4.38 2.06 -10.62
CA THR A 63 -5.75 1.52 -10.46
C THR A 63 -6.68 2.02 -11.58
N ILE A 64 -6.58 3.29 -11.96
CA ILE A 64 -7.31 3.85 -13.11
C ILE A 64 -6.93 3.11 -14.39
N ILE A 65 -5.62 2.98 -14.67
CA ILE A 65 -5.11 2.33 -15.89
C ILE A 65 -5.57 0.88 -15.98
N LYS A 66 -5.52 0.14 -14.87
CA LYS A 66 -6.03 -1.23 -14.83
C LYS A 66 -7.52 -1.28 -15.18
N SER A 67 -8.30 -0.33 -14.67
CA SER A 67 -9.75 -0.33 -14.83
C SER A 67 -10.16 0.10 -16.24
N ILE A 68 -9.49 1.10 -16.83
CA ILE A 68 -9.72 1.50 -18.23
C ILE A 68 -9.22 0.45 -19.22
N ARG A 69 -8.11 -0.24 -18.93
CA ARG A 69 -7.65 -1.36 -19.77
C ARG A 69 -8.69 -2.47 -19.82
N ASP A 70 -9.22 -2.85 -18.66
CA ASP A 70 -10.30 -3.83 -18.56
C ASP A 70 -11.55 -3.38 -19.33
N PHE A 71 -11.97 -2.12 -19.17
CA PHE A 71 -13.07 -1.53 -19.92
C PHE A 71 -12.87 -1.61 -21.44
N ILE A 72 -11.75 -1.07 -21.94
CA ILE A 72 -11.42 -1.07 -23.37
C ILE A 72 -11.34 -2.50 -23.91
N SER A 73 -10.74 -3.44 -23.17
CA SER A 73 -10.64 -4.84 -23.61
C SER A 73 -11.98 -5.57 -23.74
N ILE A 74 -13.02 -5.10 -23.05
CA ILE A 74 -14.34 -5.75 -23.01
C ILE A 74 -15.28 -5.16 -24.06
N VAL A 75 -15.32 -3.82 -24.19
CA VAL A 75 -16.30 -3.13 -25.05
C VAL A 75 -15.70 -2.51 -26.31
N SER A 76 -14.38 -2.30 -26.37
CA SER A 76 -13.64 -1.71 -27.51
C SER A 76 -14.38 -0.55 -28.23
N PRO A 77 -14.80 0.50 -27.51
CA PRO A 77 -15.67 1.52 -28.06
C PRO A 77 -14.89 2.59 -28.84
N ASN A 78 -15.57 3.27 -29.76
CA ASN A 78 -15.11 4.50 -30.43
C ASN A 78 -15.77 5.77 -29.86
N TYR A 79 -16.69 5.65 -28.91
CA TYR A 79 -17.18 6.72 -28.04
C TYR A 79 -17.84 6.08 -26.82
N ILE A 80 -17.96 6.81 -25.72
CA ILE A 80 -18.50 6.29 -24.46
C ILE A 80 -19.79 7.03 -24.15
N ASP A 81 -20.91 6.37 -24.44
CA ASP A 81 -22.26 6.77 -24.04
C ASP A 81 -22.81 5.83 -22.94
N ASP A 82 -24.05 6.05 -22.53
CA ASP A 82 -24.79 5.21 -21.59
C ASP A 82 -24.90 3.75 -22.06
N LYS A 83 -25.09 3.49 -23.35
CA LYS A 83 -25.21 2.14 -23.91
C LYS A 83 -23.92 1.34 -23.74
N ILE A 84 -22.76 1.95 -23.98
CA ILE A 84 -21.46 1.31 -23.76
C ILE A 84 -21.23 1.00 -22.27
N ILE A 85 -21.62 1.90 -21.37
CA ILE A 85 -21.54 1.66 -19.93
C ILE A 85 -22.45 0.49 -19.50
N ILE A 86 -23.66 0.42 -20.03
CA ILE A 86 -24.61 -0.69 -19.78
C ILE A 86 -24.05 -2.00 -20.34
N GLN A 87 -23.53 -1.99 -21.56
CA GLN A 87 -22.90 -3.16 -22.18
C GLN A 87 -21.76 -3.71 -21.31
N TYR A 88 -20.85 -2.82 -20.86
CA TYR A 88 -19.77 -3.19 -19.96
C TYR A 88 -20.28 -3.82 -18.66
N GLN A 89 -21.33 -3.26 -18.06
CA GLN A 89 -21.93 -3.82 -16.84
C GLN A 89 -22.54 -5.20 -17.06
N ASN A 90 -23.27 -5.38 -18.16
CA ASN A 90 -23.92 -6.64 -18.50
C ASN A 90 -22.88 -7.76 -18.70
N ILE A 91 -21.80 -7.47 -19.44
CA ILE A 91 -20.73 -8.45 -19.68
C ILE A 91 -20.02 -8.81 -18.37
N LYS A 92 -19.83 -7.85 -17.47
CA LYS A 92 -19.01 -8.08 -16.27
C LYS A 92 -19.71 -8.82 -15.12
N LEU A 93 -21.00 -9.16 -15.27
CA LEU A 93 -21.89 -9.74 -14.26
C LEU A 93 -21.89 -8.92 -12.94
N SER A 94 -22.82 -9.20 -12.03
CA SER A 94 -22.98 -8.53 -10.73
C SER A 94 -21.75 -8.55 -9.79
N LYS A 95 -20.62 -9.12 -10.21
CA LYS A 95 -19.39 -9.31 -9.43
C LYS A 95 -18.31 -8.23 -9.59
N ALA A 96 -18.49 -7.20 -10.43
CA ALA A 96 -17.41 -6.21 -10.64
C ALA A 96 -17.71 -4.75 -10.29
N PRO A 97 -18.26 -4.45 -9.10
CA PRO A 97 -18.39 -3.07 -8.66
C PRO A 97 -17.02 -2.38 -8.43
N ALA A 98 -15.89 -3.11 -8.37
CA ALA A 98 -14.57 -2.52 -8.15
C ALA A 98 -13.99 -1.73 -9.33
N SER A 99 -14.09 -2.25 -10.56
CA SER A 99 -13.56 -1.57 -11.74
C SER A 99 -14.40 -0.35 -12.07
N ILE A 100 -15.72 -0.47 -12.04
CA ILE A 100 -16.61 0.65 -12.32
C ILE A 100 -16.51 1.76 -11.26
N ARG A 101 -16.23 1.41 -9.99
CA ARG A 101 -15.90 2.39 -8.94
C ARG A 101 -14.65 3.21 -9.25
N ALA A 102 -13.63 2.59 -9.84
CA ALA A 102 -12.41 3.28 -10.22
C ALA A 102 -12.56 4.06 -11.55
N LEU A 103 -13.36 3.54 -12.48
CA LEU A 103 -13.67 4.17 -13.77
C LEU A 103 -14.55 5.41 -13.63
N ARG A 104 -15.61 5.34 -12.82
CA ARG A 104 -16.61 6.40 -12.64
C ARG A 104 -15.97 7.80 -12.45
N PRO A 105 -15.11 8.04 -11.44
CA PRO A 105 -14.53 9.36 -11.26
C PRO A 105 -13.64 9.78 -12.43
N PHE A 106 -12.96 8.83 -13.09
CA PHE A 106 -12.11 9.10 -14.23
C PHE A 106 -12.91 9.54 -15.47
N LEU A 107 -13.97 8.80 -15.82
CA LEU A 107 -14.82 9.12 -16.98
C LEU A 107 -15.61 10.42 -16.79
N ILE A 108 -16.09 10.69 -15.56
CA ILE A 108 -16.72 11.97 -15.24
C ILE A 108 -15.70 13.10 -15.37
N LYS A 109 -14.49 12.94 -14.81
CA LYS A 109 -13.43 13.96 -14.92
C LYS A 109 -13.00 14.19 -16.38
N TRP A 110 -12.95 13.14 -17.20
CA TRP A 110 -12.65 13.25 -18.62
C TRP A 110 -13.64 14.19 -19.31
N PHE A 111 -14.95 13.96 -19.12
CA PHE A 111 -15.99 14.83 -19.67
C PHE A 111 -15.91 16.26 -19.13
N GLU A 112 -15.71 16.43 -17.82
CA GLU A 112 -15.59 17.75 -17.18
C GLU A 112 -14.40 18.58 -17.69
N LEU A 113 -13.33 17.93 -18.15
CA LEU A 113 -12.18 18.61 -18.76
C LEU A 113 -12.44 19.03 -20.22
N GLY A 114 -13.58 18.65 -20.79
CA GLY A 114 -13.99 19.04 -22.15
C GLY A 114 -13.30 18.27 -23.27
N TYR A 115 -12.68 17.11 -22.98
CA TYR A 115 -12.05 16.29 -24.00
C TYR A 115 -13.07 15.38 -24.71
N SER A 116 -12.84 15.11 -25.99
CA SER A 116 -13.66 14.21 -26.80
C SER A 116 -13.68 12.78 -26.27
N GLY A 117 -14.73 12.03 -26.63
CA GLY A 117 -14.83 10.59 -26.40
C GLY A 117 -15.84 10.17 -25.34
N ILE A 118 -16.27 11.06 -24.44
CA ILE A 118 -17.33 10.80 -23.45
C ILE A 118 -18.56 11.64 -23.78
N TYR A 119 -19.74 11.01 -23.77
CA TYR A 119 -21.01 11.66 -24.02
C TYR A 119 -21.70 11.97 -22.70
N GLU A 120 -22.56 13.00 -22.68
CA GLU A 120 -23.26 13.43 -21.46
C GLU A 120 -24.12 12.31 -20.87
N SER A 121 -24.77 11.49 -21.71
CA SER A 121 -25.58 10.35 -21.26
C SER A 121 -24.77 9.35 -20.41
N ALA A 122 -23.49 9.11 -20.75
CA ALA A 122 -22.62 8.27 -19.92
C ALA A 122 -22.39 8.88 -18.54
N VAL A 123 -22.17 10.20 -18.47
CA VAL A 123 -21.93 10.93 -17.23
C VAL A 123 -23.17 10.93 -16.34
N GLU A 124 -24.34 11.17 -16.91
CA GLU A 124 -25.62 11.11 -16.20
C GLU A 124 -25.86 9.72 -15.61
N LEU A 125 -25.71 8.66 -16.41
CA LEU A 125 -25.83 7.29 -15.93
C LEU A 125 -24.82 6.99 -14.81
N LEU A 126 -23.54 7.36 -15.00
CA LEU A 126 -22.48 7.16 -14.01
C LEU A 126 -22.76 7.89 -12.69
N LYS A 127 -23.37 9.07 -12.72
CA LYS A 127 -23.76 9.82 -11.51
C LYS A 127 -24.88 9.13 -10.73
N HIS A 128 -25.83 8.49 -11.41
CA HIS A 128 -26.99 7.84 -10.79
C HIS A 128 -26.81 6.35 -10.49
N LEU A 129 -25.73 5.74 -10.97
CA LEU A 129 -25.39 4.35 -10.70
C LEU A 129 -25.19 4.10 -9.20
N ASP A 130 -26.08 3.31 -8.59
CA ASP A 130 -25.93 2.82 -7.23
C ASP A 130 -24.92 1.67 -7.18
N LEU A 131 -23.69 2.02 -6.85
CA LEU A 131 -22.65 1.06 -6.56
C LEU A 131 -22.75 0.73 -5.08
N LYS A 132 -23.52 -0.31 -4.71
CA LYS A 132 -23.60 -0.77 -3.31
C LYS A 132 -22.20 -0.88 -2.70
N ILE A 133 -21.86 0.07 -1.82
CA ILE A 133 -20.63 0.08 -1.05
C ILE A 133 -20.98 -0.52 0.31
N LYS A 134 -20.30 -1.61 0.72
CA LYS A 134 -20.27 -1.94 2.15
C LYS A 134 -19.78 -0.69 2.86
N LYS A 135 -20.61 -0.06 3.70
CA LYS A 135 -20.22 1.16 4.43
C LYS A 135 -18.88 0.90 5.12
N SER A 136 -17.91 1.77 4.89
CA SER A 136 -16.59 1.61 5.49
C SER A 136 -16.75 1.51 7.01
N GLY A 137 -16.23 0.43 7.61
CA GLY A 137 -16.32 0.22 9.06
C GLY A 137 -17.55 -0.55 9.53
N GLN A 138 -18.45 -0.97 8.64
CA GLN A 138 -19.62 -1.79 9.02
C GLN A 138 -19.23 -3.05 9.80
N SER A 139 -18.18 -3.76 9.37
CA SER A 139 -17.69 -4.96 10.06
C SER A 139 -17.21 -4.68 11.49
N VAL A 140 -16.72 -3.47 11.75
CA VAL A 140 -16.28 -3.06 13.09
C VAL A 140 -17.49 -2.69 13.94
N LEU A 141 -18.45 -1.95 13.40
CA LEU A 141 -19.66 -1.54 14.09
C LEU A 141 -20.58 -2.71 14.46
N GLN A 142 -20.58 -3.76 13.64
CA GLN A 142 -21.39 -4.95 13.84
C GLN A 142 -20.65 -6.06 14.60
N ASP A 143 -19.43 -5.77 15.07
CA ASP A 143 -18.55 -6.76 15.68
C ASP A 143 -18.51 -8.07 14.88
N ASP A 144 -18.19 -7.99 13.59
CA ASP A 144 -18.17 -9.15 12.71
C ASP A 144 -17.11 -10.17 13.18
N PRO A 145 -17.44 -11.46 13.35
CA PRO A 145 -16.53 -12.46 13.90
C PRO A 145 -15.29 -12.73 13.03
N THR A 146 -15.35 -12.37 11.75
CA THR A 146 -14.27 -12.58 10.77
C THR A 146 -13.55 -11.29 10.39
N GLU A 147 -14.23 -10.15 10.31
CA GLU A 147 -13.72 -8.88 9.76
C GLU A 147 -13.79 -7.70 10.74
N GLY A 148 -14.39 -7.92 11.91
CA GLY A 148 -14.47 -7.00 13.04
C GLY A 148 -13.24 -7.10 13.95
N PRO A 149 -13.27 -6.43 15.12
CA PRO A 149 -12.21 -6.57 16.12
C PRO A 149 -12.06 -8.02 16.60
N LEU A 150 -10.92 -8.32 17.22
CA LEU A 150 -10.74 -9.58 17.93
C LEU A 150 -11.40 -9.47 19.32
N THR A 151 -11.90 -10.59 19.82
CA THR A 151 -12.23 -10.71 21.24
C THR A 151 -10.95 -10.74 22.09
N LYS A 152 -11.10 -10.52 23.40
CA LYS A 152 -9.98 -10.62 24.35
C LYS A 152 -9.35 -12.02 24.32
N GLU A 153 -10.16 -13.06 24.16
CA GLU A 153 -9.73 -14.45 24.08
C GLU A 153 -8.95 -14.73 22.79
N GLU A 154 -9.44 -14.27 21.64
CA GLU A 154 -8.76 -14.40 20.35
C GLU A 154 -7.43 -13.63 20.36
N HIS A 155 -7.42 -12.41 20.88
CA HIS A 155 -6.22 -11.60 20.99
C HIS A 155 -5.19 -12.25 21.92
N THR A 156 -5.62 -12.74 23.08
CA THR A 156 -4.74 -13.48 24.01
C THR A 156 -4.15 -14.73 23.37
N SER A 157 -4.97 -15.49 22.63
CA SER A 157 -4.54 -16.69 21.92
C SER A 157 -3.52 -16.38 20.83
N LEU A 158 -3.74 -15.27 20.10
CA LEU A 158 -2.83 -14.76 19.09
C LEU A 158 -1.47 -14.37 19.71
N ILE A 159 -1.45 -13.62 20.81
CA ILE A 159 -0.20 -13.24 21.51
C ILE A 159 0.56 -14.48 22.00
N LYS A 160 -0.15 -15.47 22.56
CA LYS A 160 0.47 -16.74 22.98
C LYS A 160 1.11 -17.46 21.79
N ALA A 161 0.43 -17.52 20.65
CA ALA A 161 0.96 -18.14 19.44
C ALA A 161 2.18 -17.39 18.87
N MET A 162 2.17 -16.04 18.89
CA MET A 162 3.33 -15.22 18.52
C MET A 162 4.55 -15.57 19.36
N ASN A 163 4.38 -15.59 20.69
CA ASN A 163 5.47 -15.87 21.64
C ASN A 163 6.01 -17.29 21.47
N HIS A 164 5.11 -18.26 21.29
CA HIS A 164 5.47 -19.67 21.09
C HIS A 164 6.25 -19.89 19.80
N ALA A 165 5.76 -19.35 18.68
CA ALA A 165 6.41 -19.49 17.37
C ALA A 165 7.80 -18.83 17.36
N TYR A 166 7.96 -17.67 18.01
CA TYR A 166 9.27 -17.03 18.14
C TYR A 166 10.23 -17.86 19.00
N ARG A 167 9.79 -18.37 20.16
CA ARG A 167 10.62 -19.21 21.04
C ARG A 167 11.08 -20.51 20.38
N LYS A 168 10.27 -21.09 19.48
CA LYS A 168 10.62 -22.28 18.70
C LYS A 168 11.53 -21.99 17.49
N GLY A 169 11.78 -20.72 17.16
CA GLY A 169 12.53 -20.34 15.96
C GLY A 169 11.72 -20.44 14.66
N GLU A 170 10.40 -20.66 14.74
CA GLU A 170 9.49 -20.75 13.58
C GLU A 170 9.08 -19.36 13.06
N LEU A 171 9.25 -18.32 13.89
CA LEU A 171 9.00 -16.93 13.55
C LEU A 171 10.29 -16.13 13.66
N SER A 172 10.67 -15.43 12.59
CA SER A 172 11.86 -14.56 12.61
C SER A 172 11.66 -13.34 13.51
N LEU A 173 12.76 -12.78 14.03
CA LEU A 173 12.74 -11.56 14.84
C LEU A 173 11.98 -10.39 14.17
N PRO A 174 12.19 -10.04 12.88
CA PRO A 174 11.44 -8.95 12.26
C PRO A 174 9.93 -9.25 12.18
N HIS A 175 9.55 -10.51 11.93
CA HIS A 175 8.14 -10.92 11.91
C HIS A 175 7.51 -10.86 13.30
N TYR A 176 8.25 -11.24 14.35
CA TYR A 176 7.80 -11.16 15.73
C TYR A 176 7.63 -9.71 16.18
N ALA A 177 8.66 -8.88 16.01
CA ALA A 177 8.66 -7.48 16.41
C ALA A 177 7.54 -6.67 15.73
N ILE A 178 7.35 -6.83 14.40
CA ILE A 178 6.27 -6.11 13.70
C ILE A 178 4.88 -6.58 14.13
N SER A 179 4.72 -7.86 14.45
CA SER A 179 3.44 -8.43 14.90
C SER A 179 3.05 -7.89 16.27
N LEU A 180 4.01 -7.84 17.21
CA LEU A 180 3.81 -7.22 18.52
C LEU A 180 3.49 -5.73 18.41
N LEU A 181 4.25 -4.98 17.60
CA LEU A 181 4.00 -3.55 17.40
C LEU A 181 2.60 -3.27 16.83
N ILE A 182 2.16 -4.05 15.84
CA ILE A 182 0.82 -3.89 15.27
C ILE A 182 -0.26 -4.21 16.30
N SER A 183 -0.07 -5.30 17.04
CA SER A 183 -1.01 -5.76 18.06
C SER A 183 -1.15 -4.76 19.21
N LEU A 184 -0.05 -4.12 19.62
CA LEU A 184 -0.04 -3.13 20.70
C LEU A 184 -0.58 -1.76 20.26
N THR A 185 -0.20 -1.30 19.07
CA THR A 185 -0.37 0.13 18.70
C THR A 185 -1.53 0.39 17.74
N GLY A 186 -2.05 -0.65 17.09
CA GLY A 186 -3.05 -0.56 16.03
C GLY A 186 -2.63 0.31 14.82
N ARG A 187 -1.33 0.65 14.69
CA ARG A 187 -0.85 1.50 13.59
C ARG A 187 -0.88 0.74 12.28
N ARG A 188 -0.98 1.48 11.16
CA ARG A 188 -0.92 0.85 9.84
C ARG A 188 0.47 0.26 9.63
N PRO A 189 0.59 -0.92 9.01
CA PRO A 189 1.89 -1.52 8.72
C PRO A 189 2.85 -0.55 8.02
N GLN A 190 2.35 0.24 7.07
CA GLN A 190 3.15 1.22 6.34
C GLN A 190 3.81 2.27 7.25
N GLN A 191 3.17 2.63 8.37
CA GLN A 191 3.76 3.58 9.32
C GLN A 191 4.85 2.92 10.18
N LEU A 192 4.67 1.64 10.52
CA LEU A 192 5.60 0.91 11.39
C LEU A 192 6.86 0.47 10.64
N VAL A 193 6.75 0.07 9.36
CA VAL A 193 7.94 -0.27 8.54
C VAL A 193 8.79 0.96 8.22
N PHE A 194 8.22 2.17 8.35
CA PHE A 194 8.94 3.44 8.18
C PHE A 194 9.65 3.93 9.43
N LEU A 195 9.51 3.22 10.56
CA LEU A 195 10.31 3.52 11.74
C LEU A 195 11.79 3.28 11.47
N LYS A 196 12.61 4.19 11.97
CA LYS A 196 14.07 4.15 11.96
C LYS A 196 14.59 3.95 13.38
N TYR A 197 15.87 3.64 13.50
CA TYR A 197 16.53 3.46 14.80
C TYR A 197 16.30 4.66 15.72
N LYS A 198 16.46 5.89 15.20
CA LYS A 198 16.26 7.13 15.95
C LYS A 198 14.82 7.36 16.43
N ASP A 199 13.85 6.62 15.89
CA ASP A 199 12.45 6.76 16.27
C ASP A 199 12.12 5.95 17.54
N ILE A 200 13.07 5.17 18.07
CA ILE A 200 12.95 4.51 19.38
C ILE A 200 13.53 5.45 20.43
N LEU A 201 12.70 5.87 21.39
CA LEU A 201 13.04 6.85 22.41
C LEU A 201 12.87 6.22 23.80
N GLN A 202 13.75 6.62 24.72
CA GLN A 202 13.64 6.35 26.15
C GLN A 202 13.61 7.68 26.88
N ARG A 203 12.68 7.82 27.83
CA ARG A 203 12.56 9.01 28.68
C ARG A 203 12.66 8.59 30.13
N ASP A 204 13.55 9.24 30.86
CA ASP A 204 13.60 9.13 32.31
C ASP A 204 12.44 9.93 32.90
N LEU A 205 11.56 9.25 33.65
CA LEU A 205 10.42 9.87 34.32
C LEU A 205 10.76 10.32 35.76
N GLY A 206 11.99 10.08 36.21
CA GLY A 206 12.38 10.19 37.62
C GLY A 206 12.24 8.85 38.35
N ASP A 207 12.89 8.74 39.51
CA ASP A 207 12.82 7.59 40.42
C ASP A 207 13.19 6.22 39.81
N GLY A 208 13.95 6.22 38.70
CA GLY A 208 14.39 5.01 38.01
C GLY A 208 13.36 4.42 37.04
N GLU A 209 12.22 5.09 36.85
CA GLU A 209 11.19 4.71 35.88
C GLU A 209 11.55 5.20 34.47
N ILE A 210 11.51 4.29 33.49
CA ILE A 210 11.84 4.59 32.09
C ILE A 210 10.59 4.42 31.23
N GLU A 211 10.18 5.49 30.54
CA GLU A 211 9.15 5.43 29.51
C GLU A 211 9.78 5.07 28.16
N TYR A 212 9.27 4.03 27.51
CA TYR A 212 9.65 3.68 26.15
C TYR A 212 8.64 4.26 25.17
N VAL A 213 9.12 5.00 24.17
CA VAL A 213 8.30 5.73 23.20
C VAL A 213 8.76 5.43 21.78
N ILE A 214 7.81 5.31 20.85
CA ILE A 214 8.10 5.30 19.41
C ILE A 214 7.55 6.55 18.71
N SER A 215 8.37 7.18 17.88
CA SER A 215 7.99 8.35 17.08
C SER A 215 7.50 7.92 15.69
N VAL A 216 6.19 7.78 15.51
CA VAL A 216 5.61 7.16 14.31
C VAL A 216 5.32 8.19 13.21
N PRO A 217 5.85 8.02 11.98
CA PRO A 217 5.58 8.93 10.86
C PRO A 217 4.12 8.83 10.35
N ARG A 218 3.56 9.96 9.93
CA ARG A 218 2.22 10.04 9.31
C ARG A 218 2.32 9.96 7.78
N VAL A 219 1.72 8.91 7.20
CA VAL A 219 1.84 8.59 5.76
C VAL A 219 0.68 9.12 4.89
N LYS A 220 -0.42 9.58 5.47
CA LYS A 220 -1.58 10.14 4.75
C LYS A 220 -1.73 11.64 4.97
N GLN A 221 -0.68 12.41 4.70
CA GLN A 221 -0.74 13.86 4.79
C GLN A 221 -0.57 14.49 3.42
N ARG A 222 -1.30 15.58 3.18
CA ARG A 222 -1.18 16.40 1.95
C ARG A 222 0.05 17.33 2.02
N SER A 223 0.66 17.49 3.19
CA SER A 223 1.87 18.29 3.41
C SER A 223 3.13 17.56 2.94
N LYS A 224 4.09 18.31 2.43
CA LYS A 224 5.42 17.78 2.03
C LYS A 224 6.27 17.35 3.24
N GLN A 225 6.02 17.90 4.43
CA GLN A 225 6.73 17.54 5.65
C GLN A 225 6.05 16.38 6.38
N LEU A 226 6.86 15.37 6.75
CA LEU A 226 6.43 14.25 7.58
C LEU A 226 6.18 14.75 9.01
N GLN A 227 4.93 14.65 9.47
CA GLN A 227 4.63 14.84 10.90
C GLN A 227 4.76 13.51 11.62
N TYR A 228 5.26 13.58 12.85
CA TYR A 228 5.44 12.44 13.72
C TYR A 228 4.39 12.44 14.83
N ARG A 229 4.09 11.25 15.36
CA ARG A 229 3.30 11.10 16.57
C ARG A 229 3.99 10.12 17.48
N GLU A 230 4.34 10.59 18.66
CA GLU A 230 4.89 9.78 19.73
C GLU A 230 3.81 8.90 20.36
N LEU A 231 4.23 7.70 20.76
CA LEU A 231 3.38 6.71 21.40
C LEU A 231 4.21 5.92 22.41
N ALA A 232 3.79 5.92 23.66
CA ALA A 232 4.35 5.04 24.68
C ALA A 232 4.06 3.57 24.34
N ILE A 233 5.04 2.71 24.55
CA ILE A 233 4.95 1.26 24.39
C ILE A 233 5.46 0.57 25.65
N ILE A 234 4.95 -0.63 25.92
CA ILE A 234 5.40 -1.43 27.08
C ILE A 234 6.85 -1.89 26.89
N SER A 235 7.59 -2.00 27.99
CA SER A 235 9.02 -2.29 28.02
C SER A 235 9.37 -3.60 27.32
N GLU A 236 8.53 -4.62 27.44
CA GLU A 236 8.74 -5.92 26.79
C GLU A 236 8.74 -5.78 25.27
N VAL A 237 7.78 -5.04 24.70
CA VAL A 237 7.72 -4.79 23.26
C VAL A 237 8.86 -3.88 22.83
N ALA A 238 9.19 -2.86 23.64
CA ALA A 238 10.30 -1.96 23.36
C ALA A 238 11.63 -2.71 23.25
N SER A 239 11.90 -3.65 24.16
CA SER A 239 13.13 -4.46 24.15
C SER A 239 13.27 -5.30 22.87
N ILE A 240 12.16 -5.92 22.41
CA ILE A 240 12.15 -6.72 21.18
C ILE A 240 12.34 -5.83 19.94
N VAL A 241 11.73 -4.65 19.92
CA VAL A 241 11.89 -3.68 18.82
C VAL A 241 13.30 -3.14 18.78
N GLN A 242 13.90 -2.85 19.94
CA GLN A 242 15.30 -2.43 20.04
C GLN A 242 16.26 -3.53 19.57
N LEU A 243 15.99 -4.78 19.96
CA LEU A 243 16.76 -5.94 19.48
C LEU A 243 16.72 -6.05 17.95
N GLN A 244 15.53 -5.90 17.36
CA GLN A 244 15.37 -5.88 15.91
C GLN A 244 16.10 -4.70 15.26
N ALA A 245 16.03 -3.50 15.84
CA ALA A 245 16.72 -2.32 15.31
C ALA A 245 18.25 -2.51 15.34
N ASN A 246 18.79 -3.09 16.42
CA ASN A 246 20.21 -3.44 16.53
C ASN A 246 20.62 -4.47 15.47
N GLN A 247 19.80 -5.50 15.25
CA GLN A 247 20.05 -6.50 14.22
C GLN A 247 20.07 -5.88 12.81
N SER A 248 19.16 -4.94 12.53
CA SER A 248 19.13 -4.21 11.26
C SER A 248 20.40 -3.37 11.06
N VAL A 249 20.85 -2.65 12.07
CA VAL A 249 22.12 -1.91 12.03
C VAL A 249 23.28 -2.85 11.73
N LYS A 250 23.36 -3.98 12.43
CA LYS A 250 24.41 -4.99 12.22
C LYS A 250 24.44 -5.51 10.78
N LEU A 251 23.28 -5.81 10.19
CA LEU A 251 23.20 -6.27 8.80
C LEU A 251 23.66 -5.20 7.80
N VAL A 252 23.32 -3.94 8.06
CA VAL A 252 23.77 -2.81 7.24
C VAL A 252 25.28 -2.60 7.37
N GLU A 253 25.84 -2.63 8.58
CA GLU A 253 27.28 -2.50 8.83
C GLU A 253 28.06 -3.64 8.16
N GLN A 254 27.55 -4.87 8.22
CA GLN A 254 28.12 -6.02 7.52
C GLN A 254 28.10 -5.85 6.01
N ALA A 255 26.98 -5.37 5.44
CA ALA A 255 26.88 -5.12 4.00
C ALA A 255 27.82 -3.99 3.53
N LEU A 256 28.10 -3.01 4.39
CA LEU A 256 29.01 -1.90 4.11
C LEU A 256 30.48 -2.20 4.43
N GLY A 257 30.76 -3.25 5.19
CA GLY A 257 32.10 -3.56 5.67
C GLY A 257 32.66 -2.54 6.66
N LYS A 258 31.82 -1.73 7.31
CA LYS A 258 32.22 -0.69 8.27
C LYS A 258 31.13 -0.43 9.32
N THR A 259 31.54 0.12 10.47
CA THR A 259 30.62 0.60 11.50
C THR A 259 29.98 1.93 11.10
N LEU A 260 28.77 2.18 11.60
CA LEU A 260 28.06 3.44 11.42
C LEU A 260 28.31 4.39 12.58
N ASP A 261 28.40 5.69 12.29
CA ASP A 261 28.27 6.73 13.31
C ASP A 261 26.82 6.82 13.84
N ASP A 262 26.62 7.51 14.96
CA ASP A 262 25.30 7.61 15.61
C ASP A 262 24.21 8.23 14.73
N TYR A 263 24.57 9.20 13.88
CA TYR A 263 23.63 9.83 12.97
C TYR A 263 23.18 8.84 11.89
N SER A 264 24.15 8.19 11.23
CA SER A 264 23.91 7.18 10.19
C SER A 264 23.14 5.98 10.74
N LYS A 265 23.50 5.53 11.96
CA LYS A 265 22.79 4.49 12.70
C LYS A 265 21.34 4.89 12.95
N GLY A 266 21.10 6.14 13.37
CA GLY A 266 19.78 6.71 13.57
C GLY A 266 18.88 6.63 12.33
N GLU A 267 19.44 6.69 11.13
CA GLU A 267 18.70 6.65 9.87
C GLU A 267 18.34 5.24 9.37
N VAL A 268 18.92 4.18 9.96
CA VAL A 268 18.68 2.79 9.57
C VAL A 268 17.22 2.39 9.87
N PRO A 269 16.48 1.82 8.90
CA PRO A 269 15.16 1.27 9.16
C PRO A 269 15.18 0.15 10.19
N ILE A 270 14.20 0.13 11.10
CA ILE A 270 14.04 -0.99 12.05
C ILE A 270 13.75 -2.28 11.29
N PHE A 271 12.94 -2.20 10.23
CA PHE A 271 12.56 -3.33 9.39
C PHE A 271 13.16 -3.17 8.00
N LEU A 272 14.10 -4.06 7.65
CA LEU A 272 14.84 -4.00 6.40
C LEU A 272 14.17 -4.81 5.28
N ASN A 273 14.35 -4.33 4.05
CA ASN A 273 14.25 -5.14 2.85
C ASN A 273 15.64 -5.71 2.55
N GLU A 274 15.91 -6.90 3.05
CA GLU A 274 17.23 -7.54 2.94
C GLU A 274 17.68 -7.75 1.49
N GLU A 275 16.74 -7.94 0.55
CA GLU A 275 17.02 -8.04 -0.89
C GLU A 275 17.79 -6.83 -1.45
N LYS A 276 17.64 -5.66 -0.80
CA LYS A 276 18.28 -4.42 -1.23
C LYS A 276 19.60 -4.12 -0.51
N LEU A 277 20.00 -4.95 0.45
CA LEU A 277 21.26 -4.74 1.15
C LEU A 277 22.46 -4.88 0.20
N SER A 278 22.36 -5.77 -0.79
CA SER A 278 23.40 -5.92 -1.83
C SER A 278 23.56 -4.69 -2.73
N GLU A 279 22.58 -3.77 -2.76
CA GLU A 279 22.69 -2.52 -3.53
C GLU A 279 23.57 -1.48 -2.80
N LEU A 280 23.80 -1.65 -1.49
CA LEU A 280 24.58 -0.72 -0.68
C LEU A 280 26.09 -0.77 -0.96
N SER A 281 26.61 -1.92 -1.36
CA SER A 281 28.04 -2.11 -1.62
C SER A 281 28.55 -1.38 -2.86
N ILE A 282 27.64 -0.93 -3.74
CA ILE A 282 27.98 -0.29 -5.03
C ILE A 282 28.06 1.24 -4.90
N THR A 283 27.52 1.82 -3.83
CA THR A 283 27.43 3.28 -3.70
C THR A 283 28.55 3.78 -2.79
N ASP A 284 29.65 4.22 -3.39
CA ASP A 284 30.67 4.99 -2.69
C ASP A 284 30.00 6.16 -1.96
N SER A 285 30.25 6.20 -0.66
CA SER A 285 29.99 7.26 0.30
C SER A 285 29.54 8.60 -0.30
N ILE A 286 28.31 9.03 0.03
CA ILE A 286 27.95 10.41 0.48
C ILE A 286 26.43 10.52 0.70
N HIS A 287 25.60 9.71 0.05
CA HIS A 287 24.15 9.68 0.29
C HIS A 287 23.61 8.25 0.38
N LEU A 288 23.83 7.59 1.52
CA LEU A 288 23.12 6.35 1.85
C LEU A 288 21.63 6.64 1.92
N GLU A 289 20.90 6.25 0.87
CA GLU A 289 19.46 6.42 0.82
C GLU A 289 18.79 5.27 1.60
N PHE A 290 18.99 5.26 2.92
CA PHE A 290 18.39 4.29 3.85
C PHE A 290 16.87 4.15 3.67
N ASN A 291 16.22 5.21 3.15
CA ASN A 291 14.80 5.20 2.77
C ASN A 291 14.45 4.12 1.72
N LYS A 292 15.40 3.62 0.93
CA LYS A 292 15.17 2.53 -0.02
C LYS A 292 15.18 1.15 0.64
N LEU A 293 15.74 1.03 1.84
CA LEU A 293 15.89 -0.22 2.58
C LEU A 293 14.69 -0.59 3.44
N HIS A 294 13.63 0.22 3.50
CA HIS A 294 12.44 -0.16 4.28
C HIS A 294 11.82 -1.46 3.77
N ALA A 295 11.48 -2.35 4.69
CA ALA A 295 10.68 -3.54 4.40
C ALA A 295 9.35 -3.17 3.74
N LYS A 296 8.85 -4.05 2.87
CA LYS A 296 7.51 -3.87 2.29
C LYS A 296 6.47 -3.99 3.42
N PRO A 297 5.40 -3.15 3.46
CA PRO A 297 4.36 -3.24 4.49
C PRO A 297 3.67 -4.62 4.59
N THR A 298 3.75 -5.43 3.53
CA THR A 298 3.26 -6.80 3.46
C THR A 298 3.90 -7.74 4.48
N ILE A 299 5.09 -7.41 5.01
CA ILE A 299 5.78 -8.20 6.05
C ILE A 299 4.86 -8.56 7.21
N SER A 300 4.02 -7.61 7.63
CA SER A 300 3.03 -7.80 8.70
C SER A 300 1.96 -8.85 8.37
N ASN A 301 1.41 -8.81 7.15
CA ASN A 301 0.40 -9.78 6.73
C ASN A 301 1.00 -11.19 6.60
N VAL A 302 2.22 -11.28 6.10
CA VAL A 302 2.95 -12.55 5.99
C VAL A 302 3.19 -13.14 7.37
N ALA A 303 3.72 -12.32 8.30
CA ALA A 303 3.96 -12.73 9.68
C ALA A 303 2.68 -13.22 10.36
N LEU A 304 1.61 -12.41 10.38
CA LEU A 304 0.36 -12.74 11.06
C LEU A 304 -0.30 -14.01 10.50
N LYS A 305 -0.31 -14.19 9.17
CA LYS A 305 -0.84 -15.41 8.55
C LYS A 305 -0.01 -16.63 8.91
N SER A 306 1.31 -16.51 8.91
CA SER A 306 2.21 -17.60 9.31
C SER A 306 1.95 -18.03 10.76
N ILE A 307 1.87 -17.06 11.68
CA ILE A 307 1.58 -17.30 13.11
C ILE A 307 0.28 -18.08 13.28
N VAL A 308 -0.80 -17.62 12.64
CA VAL A 308 -2.12 -18.22 12.84
C VAL A 308 -2.21 -19.61 12.21
N ASN A 309 -1.67 -19.78 10.99
CA ASN A 309 -1.75 -21.06 10.29
C ASN A 309 -0.86 -22.12 10.94
N ASN A 310 0.38 -21.78 11.28
CA ASN A 310 1.32 -22.74 11.86
C ASN A 310 0.99 -23.02 13.34
N GLY A 311 0.50 -22.00 14.05
CA GLY A 311 0.07 -22.12 15.44
C GLY A 311 -1.33 -22.71 15.61
N ASN A 312 -2.06 -23.02 14.52
CA ASN A 312 -3.47 -23.44 14.53
C ASN A 312 -4.34 -22.56 15.46
N VAL A 313 -4.21 -21.24 15.36
CA VAL A 313 -4.97 -20.32 16.21
C VAL A 313 -6.42 -20.30 15.75
N ILE A 314 -7.29 -20.93 16.53
CA ILE A 314 -8.72 -21.05 16.22
C ILE A 314 -9.49 -19.90 16.86
N SER A 315 -10.41 -19.30 16.09
CA SER A 315 -11.38 -18.35 16.62
C SER A 315 -12.44 -19.09 17.43
N ASN A 316 -12.66 -18.68 18.68
CA ASN A 316 -13.76 -19.18 19.51
C ASN A 316 -15.14 -18.80 18.94
N ARG A 317 -15.22 -17.76 18.09
CA ARG A 317 -16.47 -17.29 17.49
C ARG A 317 -16.86 -18.07 16.24
N THR A 318 -15.88 -18.49 15.43
CA THR A 318 -16.16 -19.18 14.15
C THR A 318 -15.82 -20.65 14.16
N GLY A 319 -15.04 -21.14 15.12
CA GLY A 319 -14.50 -22.50 15.14
C GLY A 319 -13.48 -22.80 14.04
N ALA A 320 -13.14 -21.81 13.20
CA ALA A 320 -12.16 -21.92 12.13
C ALA A 320 -10.84 -21.23 12.50
N ILE A 321 -9.81 -21.44 11.68
CA ILE A 321 -8.54 -20.69 11.77
C ILE A 321 -8.84 -19.18 11.77
N LEU A 322 -8.25 -18.46 12.71
CA LEU A 322 -8.51 -17.05 12.96
C LEU A 322 -8.19 -16.19 11.73
N ASN A 323 -9.18 -15.53 11.15
CA ASN A 323 -8.92 -14.63 10.02
C ASN A 323 -8.20 -13.35 10.47
N ILE A 324 -6.87 -13.33 10.52
CA ILE A 324 -6.10 -12.20 11.05
C ILE A 324 -5.64 -11.23 9.97
N THR A 325 -5.79 -9.93 10.23
CA THR A 325 -5.18 -8.86 9.43
C THR A 325 -4.72 -7.71 10.33
N PRO A 326 -3.72 -6.91 9.92
CA PRO A 326 -3.35 -5.68 10.61
C PRO A 326 -4.53 -4.70 10.77
N ARG A 327 -5.51 -4.77 9.87
CA ARG A 327 -6.73 -3.97 9.97
C ARG A 327 -7.59 -4.41 11.16
N ARG A 328 -7.75 -5.71 11.41
CA ARG A 328 -8.51 -6.21 12.57
C ARG A 328 -7.83 -5.82 13.88
N LEU A 329 -6.51 -6.00 13.98
CA LEU A 329 -5.74 -5.61 15.16
C LEU A 329 -5.83 -4.12 15.47
N ARG A 330 -5.94 -3.26 14.45
CA ARG A 330 -6.14 -1.83 14.65
C ARG A 330 -7.46 -1.48 15.36
N TYR A 331 -8.48 -2.29 15.18
CA TYR A 331 -9.81 -2.05 15.74
C TYR A 331 -10.08 -2.88 17.01
N THR A 332 -9.18 -3.82 17.32
CA THR A 332 -9.15 -4.58 18.59
C THR A 332 -8.65 -3.66 19.70
#